data_AF-A0A8T7C5V1-F1
#
_entry.id   AF-A0A8T7C5V1-F1
#
_cell.length_a   1.000
_cell.length_b   1.000
_cell.length_c   1.000
_cell.angle_alpha   90.00
_cell.angle_beta   90.00
_cell.angle_gamma   90.00
#
_symmetry.space_group_name_H-M   'P 1'
#
loop_
_entity.id
_entity.type
_entity.pdbx_description
1 polymer ?
#
loop_
_entity_poly.entity_id
_entity_poly.type
_entity_poly.pdbx_seq_one_letter_code
_entity_poly.pdbx_strand_id
1 'polypeptide(L)'
;MPVEPAGERLADKYPQVAKIGVNLSIRAPFEKIEPTVRGFSMGMDSMANFTFRCKNTECVDGGFDLTEEIDHMISEYETSKHGRRVCQGWDGKSNVGHQRCYYELNFIINIGYK
;
A
#
# COMPACT_ATOMS: atom_id res chain seq x y z
N MET A 1 5.59 -31.59 1.20
CA MET A 1 6.24 -30.38 0.66
C MET A 1 5.38 -29.20 1.09
N PRO A 2 5.89 -28.26 1.90
CA PRO A 2 5.07 -27.12 2.33
C PRO A 2 4.84 -26.21 1.12
N VAL A 3 3.57 -25.99 0.80
CA VAL A 3 3.15 -25.05 -0.24
C VAL A 3 3.27 -23.65 0.36
N GLU A 4 4.37 -22.96 0.05
CA GLU A 4 4.53 -21.54 0.37
C GLU A 4 3.46 -20.73 -0.40
N PRO A 5 2.79 -19.75 0.22
CA PRO A 5 1.76 -18.97 -0.45
C PRO A 5 2.39 -18.21 -1.63
N ALA A 6 1.74 -18.29 -2.79
CA ALA A 6 2.15 -17.70 -4.06
C ALA A 6 2.31 -16.16 -3.99
N GLY A 7 3.44 -15.72 -3.46
CA GLY A 7 3.93 -14.35 -3.60
C GLY A 7 5.44 -14.42 -3.71
N GLU A 8 5.98 -13.63 -4.63
CA GLU A 8 7.42 -13.58 -4.86
C GLU A 8 8.10 -12.83 -3.71
N ARG A 9 9.30 -13.25 -3.30
CA ARG A 9 10.04 -12.51 -2.27
C ARG A 9 10.59 -11.22 -2.86
N LEU A 10 10.81 -10.23 -2.01
CA LEU A 10 11.43 -8.97 -2.41
C LEU A 10 12.80 -9.17 -3.05
N ALA A 11 13.61 -10.10 -2.52
CA ALA A 11 14.91 -10.43 -3.09
C ALA A 11 14.83 -11.05 -4.51
N ASP A 12 13.82 -11.88 -4.75
CA ASP A 12 13.62 -12.57 -6.04
C ASP A 12 13.05 -11.61 -7.09
N LYS A 13 12.04 -10.81 -6.71
CA LYS A 13 11.41 -9.84 -7.61
C LYS A 13 12.28 -8.61 -7.87
N TYR A 14 13.00 -8.14 -6.85
CA TYR A 14 13.77 -6.90 -6.86
C TYR A 14 15.18 -7.10 -6.27
N PRO A 15 16.09 -7.80 -6.99
CA PRO A 15 17.41 -8.17 -6.46
C PRO A 15 18.29 -6.97 -6.08
N GLN A 16 18.09 -5.81 -6.73
CA GLN A 16 18.79 -4.56 -6.46
C GLN A 16 18.34 -3.83 -5.18
N VAL A 17 17.20 -4.22 -4.60
CA VAL A 17 16.65 -3.58 -3.41
C VAL A 17 17.16 -4.26 -2.14
N ALA A 18 17.72 -3.47 -1.22
CA ALA A 18 18.14 -3.91 0.11
C ALA A 18 16.98 -3.86 1.12
N LYS A 19 16.19 -2.79 1.10
CA LYS A 19 15.09 -2.55 2.04
C LYS A 19 14.06 -1.59 1.46
N ILE A 20 12.78 -1.83 1.72
CA ILE A 20 11.71 -0.90 1.40
C ILE A 20 11.05 -0.43 2.70
N GLY A 21 11.06 0.87 2.94
CA GLY A 21 10.32 1.51 4.02
C GLY A 21 9.07 2.19 3.47
N VAL A 22 7.90 1.76 3.89
CA VAL A 22 6.63 2.36 3.46
C VAL A 22 5.95 2.99 4.67
N ASN A 23 5.67 4.28 4.56
CA ASN A 23 4.88 5.02 5.53
C ASN A 23 3.54 5.38 4.89
N LEU A 24 2.46 5.02 5.59
CA LEU A 24 1.10 5.19 5.13
C LEU A 24 0.36 6.09 6.11
N SER A 25 -0.41 7.04 5.61
CA SER A 25 -1.20 7.97 6.42
C SER A 25 -2.61 7.96 5.87
N ILE A 26 -3.52 7.28 6.57
CA ILE A 26 -4.92 7.15 6.16
C ILE A 26 -5.75 8.22 6.86
N ARG A 27 -6.50 8.99 6.08
CA ARG A 27 -7.43 10.02 6.55
C ARG A 27 -8.85 9.73 6.06
N ALA A 28 -9.82 9.91 6.94
CA ALA A 28 -11.24 9.85 6.59
C ALA A 28 -11.64 11.13 5.82
N PRO A 29 -12.51 11.03 4.79
CA PRO A 29 -12.87 12.17 3.94
C PRO A 29 -13.72 13.23 4.65
N PHE A 30 -14.48 12.83 5.68
CA PHE A 30 -15.46 13.71 6.34
C PHE A 30 -15.19 13.94 7.83
N GLU A 31 -14.27 13.19 8.43
CA GLU A 31 -13.96 13.36 9.85
C GLU A 31 -12.68 14.16 10.04
N LYS A 32 -12.71 15.12 10.98
CA LYS A 32 -11.53 15.87 11.45
C LYS A 32 -10.69 15.05 12.43
N ILE A 33 -10.56 13.75 12.21
CA ILE A 33 -9.64 12.92 13.01
C ILE A 33 -8.23 13.03 12.44
N GLU A 34 -7.26 12.90 13.33
CA GLU A 34 -5.86 12.84 12.93
C GLU A 34 -5.62 11.64 12.00
N PRO A 35 -4.82 11.82 10.92
CA PRO A 35 -4.52 10.74 10.00
C PRO A 35 -3.79 9.63 10.75
N THR A 36 -4.22 8.39 10.53
CA THR A 36 -3.56 7.23 11.13
C THR A 36 -2.30 6.94 10.34
N VAL A 37 -1.15 7.24 10.95
CA VAL A 37 0.17 6.95 10.37
C VAL A 37 0.58 5.53 10.72
N ARG A 38 0.98 4.76 9.72
CA ARG A 38 1.45 3.39 9.85
C ARG A 38 2.68 3.21 8.97
N GLY A 39 3.84 3.12 9.61
CA GLY A 39 5.10 2.79 8.95
C GLY A 39 5.43 1.31 9.13
N PHE A 40 5.88 0.65 8.08
CA PHE A 40 6.52 -0.66 8.16
C PHE A 40 7.69 -0.72 7.19
N SER A 41 8.64 -1.60 7.51
CA SER A 41 9.80 -1.82 6.66
C SER A 41 9.87 -3.28 6.26
N MET A 42 10.15 -3.52 4.99
CA MET A 42 10.26 -4.84 4.39
C MET A 42 11.70 -5.03 3.94
N GLY A 43 12.31 -6.13 4.38
CA GLY A 43 13.64 -6.51 3.93
C GLY A 43 13.56 -7.44 2.73
N MET A 44 14.74 -7.88 2.26
CA MET A 44 14.88 -8.88 1.21
C MET A 44 14.10 -10.18 1.46
N ASP A 45 13.98 -10.59 2.73
CA ASP A 45 13.28 -11.83 3.14
C ASP A 45 11.74 -11.66 3.19
N SER A 46 11.23 -10.43 3.04
CA SER A 46 9.80 -10.15 3.05
C SER A 46 9.16 -10.42 1.69
N MET A 47 7.86 -10.70 1.68
CA MET A 47 7.09 -10.90 0.45
C MET A 47 6.90 -9.57 -0.31
N ALA A 48 6.98 -9.59 -1.64
CA ALA A 48 6.75 -8.41 -2.48
C ALA A 48 5.25 -8.12 -2.67
N ASN A 49 4.54 -7.87 -1.56
CA ASN A 49 3.12 -7.53 -1.56
C ASN A 49 2.91 -6.16 -0.87
N PHE A 50 2.39 -5.21 -1.64
CA PHE A 50 2.16 -3.83 -1.20
C PHE A 50 0.68 -3.44 -1.30
N THR A 51 -0.19 -4.41 -1.03
CA THR A 51 -1.63 -4.20 -0.93
C THR A 51 -2.02 -3.85 0.51
N PHE A 52 -2.69 -2.71 0.67
CA PHE A 52 -3.19 -2.22 1.95
C PHE A 52 -4.71 -2.23 1.93
N ARG A 53 -5.30 -2.92 2.90
CA ARG A 53 -6.75 -2.85 3.09
C ARG A 53 -7.15 -1.46 3.56
N CYS A 54 -8.33 -1.02 3.14
CA CYS A 54 -8.92 0.21 3.64
C CYS A 54 -9.13 0.11 5.16
N LYS A 55 -9.01 1.23 5.87
CA LYS A 55 -9.26 1.28 7.33
C LYS A 55 -10.72 1.01 7.66
N ASN A 56 -11.64 1.40 6.79
CA ASN A 56 -13.04 1.07 6.94
C ASN A 56 -13.25 -0.44 6.72
N THR A 57 -13.66 -1.15 7.77
CA THR A 57 -13.90 -2.60 7.76
C THR A 57 -15.14 -3.00 6.97
N GLU A 58 -16.07 -2.07 6.77
CA GLU A 58 -17.24 -2.27 5.93
C GLU A 58 -16.94 -1.98 4.46
N CYS A 59 -15.76 -1.46 4.15
CA CYS A 59 -15.37 -1.11 2.79
C CYS A 59 -15.35 -2.34 1.88
N VAL A 60 -16.07 -2.23 0.77
CA VAL A 60 -16.18 -3.29 -0.25
C VAL A 60 -15.42 -2.89 -1.50
N ASP A 61 -14.61 -3.81 -2.03
CA ASP A 61 -13.81 -3.59 -3.25
C ASP A 61 -12.92 -2.34 -3.15
N GLY A 62 -12.39 -2.12 -1.95
CA GLY A 62 -11.51 -1.02 -1.65
C GLY A 62 -10.16 -1.50 -1.16
N GLY A 63 -9.30 -0.53 -0.87
CA GLY A 63 -7.91 -0.78 -0.55
C GLY A 63 -7.01 0.05 -1.45
N PHE A 64 -5.72 -0.16 -1.25
CA PHE A 64 -4.68 0.59 -1.92
C PHE A 64 -3.60 -0.39 -2.36
N ASP A 65 -3.44 -0.54 -3.66
CA ASP A 65 -2.33 -1.26 -4.24
C ASP A 65 -1.23 -0.25 -4.58
N LEU A 66 -0.05 -0.43 -4.00
CA LEU A 66 1.15 0.37 -4.30
C LEU A 66 2.20 -0.44 -5.07
N THR A 67 1.85 -1.63 -5.55
CA THR A 67 2.77 -2.55 -6.22
C THR A 67 3.30 -1.94 -7.51
N GLU A 68 2.42 -1.43 -8.37
CA GLU A 68 2.81 -0.75 -9.61
C GLU A 68 3.68 0.48 -9.32
N GLU A 69 3.38 1.21 -8.26
CA GLU A 69 4.10 2.41 -7.86
C GLU A 69 5.53 2.10 -7.44
N ILE A 70 5.71 1.02 -6.67
CA ILE A 70 7.01 0.52 -6.24
C ILE A 70 7.76 -0.08 -7.43
N ASP A 71 7.07 -0.80 -8.30
CA ASP A 71 7.65 -1.38 -9.51
C ASP A 71 8.26 -0.29 -10.41
N HIS A 72 7.49 0.78 -10.64
CA HIS A 72 7.94 1.95 -11.37
C HIS A 72 9.13 2.63 -10.68
N MET A 73 9.06 2.84 -9.36
CA MET A 73 10.19 3.43 -8.63
C MET A 73 11.46 2.60 -8.77
N ILE A 74 11.37 1.28 -8.70
CA ILE A 74 12.51 0.38 -8.82
C ILE A 74 13.07 0.37 -10.24
N SER A 75 12.18 0.42 -11.25
CA SER A 75 12.56 0.56 -12.65
C SER A 75 13.34 1.87 -12.89
N GLU A 76 12.89 2.96 -12.29
CA GLU A 76 13.50 4.29 -12.41
C GLU A 76 14.64 4.55 -11.41
N TYR A 77 15.00 3.55 -10.58
CA TYR A 77 15.98 3.69 -9.49
C TYR A 77 15.66 4.84 -8.50
N GLU A 78 14.38 5.16 -8.30
CA GLU A 78 13.93 6.17 -7.35
C GLU A 78 14.13 5.69 -5.91
N THR A 79 14.73 6.54 -5.07
CA THR A 79 14.99 6.23 -3.65
C THR A 79 13.85 6.64 -2.73
N SER A 80 13.02 7.60 -3.15
CA SER A 80 11.87 8.04 -2.37
C SER A 80 10.75 8.57 -3.27
N LYS A 81 9.51 8.24 -2.95
CA LYS A 81 8.31 8.74 -3.64
C LYS A 81 7.24 8.97 -2.61
N HIS A 82 6.57 10.11 -2.73
CA HIS A 82 5.36 10.39 -1.98
C HIS A 82 4.21 10.51 -2.95
N GLY A 83 3.04 10.07 -2.52
CA GLY A 83 1.84 10.19 -3.33
C GLY A 83 0.59 10.12 -2.49
N ARG A 84 -0.52 10.40 -3.16
CA ARG A 84 -1.85 10.33 -2.57
C ARG A 84 -2.73 9.43 -3.44
N ARG A 85 -3.35 8.44 -2.81
CA ARG A 85 -4.38 7.60 -3.40
C ARG A 85 -5.67 7.83 -2.63
N VAL A 86 -6.79 7.67 -3.31
CA VAL A 86 -8.12 7.75 -2.70
C VAL A 86 -8.79 6.41 -2.91
N CYS A 87 -9.34 5.84 -1.84
CA CYS A 87 -10.07 4.59 -1.89
C CYS A 87 -11.30 4.78 -2.77
N GLN A 88 -11.30 4.12 -3.93
CA GLN A 88 -12.42 4.07 -4.85
C GLN A 88 -13.42 2.97 -4.49
N GLY A 89 -13.21 2.26 -3.39
CA GLY A 89 -14.16 1.27 -2.89
C GLY A 89 -15.47 1.89 -2.41
N TRP A 90 -16.38 1.04 -1.96
CA TRP A 90 -17.67 1.44 -1.41
C TRP A 90 -17.57 1.56 0.10
N ASP A 91 -18.34 2.47 0.70
CA ASP A 91 -18.32 2.73 2.15
C ASP A 91 -18.85 1.55 2.97
N GLY A 92 -19.76 0.78 2.40
CA GLY A 92 -20.38 -0.36 3.07
C GLY A 92 -21.05 -1.28 2.07
N LYS A 93 -21.32 -2.53 2.45
CA LYS A 93 -22.11 -3.47 1.63
C LYS A 93 -23.47 -2.88 1.24
N SER A 94 -24.11 -2.15 2.17
CA SER A 94 -25.40 -1.49 1.94
C SER A 94 -25.29 -0.26 1.03
N ASN A 95 -24.08 0.30 0.85
CA ASN A 95 -23.81 1.53 0.11
C ASN A 95 -23.13 1.27 -1.24
N VAL A 96 -22.96 0.01 -1.64
CA VAL A 96 -22.44 -0.35 -2.97
C VAL A 96 -23.36 0.23 -4.04
N GLY A 97 -22.80 1.00 -4.97
CA GLY A 97 -23.55 1.74 -5.99
C GLY A 97 -23.99 3.15 -5.59
N HIS A 98 -23.97 3.50 -4.30
CA HIS A 98 -24.50 4.78 -3.80
C HIS A 98 -23.43 5.70 -3.21
N GLN A 99 -22.58 5.20 -2.32
CA GLN A 99 -21.59 6.01 -1.62
C GLN A 99 -20.21 5.35 -1.64
N ARG A 100 -19.24 6.07 -2.20
CA ARG A 100 -17.84 5.68 -2.21
C ARG A 100 -17.21 5.96 -0.85
N CYS A 101 -16.22 5.16 -0.52
CA CYS A 101 -15.48 5.26 0.73
C CYS A 101 -14.71 6.59 0.82
N TYR A 102 -14.07 7.03 -0.27
CA TYR A 102 -13.30 8.27 -0.38
C TYR A 102 -12.19 8.48 0.66
N TYR A 103 -11.78 7.43 1.39
CA TYR A 103 -10.63 7.51 2.30
C TYR A 103 -9.37 7.89 1.54
N GLU A 104 -8.63 8.84 2.08
CA GLU A 104 -7.41 9.33 1.48
C GLU A 104 -6.23 8.63 2.13
N LEU A 105 -5.45 7.92 1.31
CA LEU A 105 -4.16 7.38 1.69
C LEU A 105 -3.06 8.29 1.16
N ASN A 106 -2.30 8.89 2.05
CA ASN A 106 -1.02 9.48 1.70
C ASN A 106 0.05 8.42 1.98
N PHE A 107 0.91 8.14 1.02
CA PHE A 107 1.98 7.16 1.16
C PHE A 107 3.32 7.80 0.87
N ILE A 108 4.33 7.36 1.60
CA ILE A 108 5.73 7.75 1.42
C ILE A 108 6.53 6.44 1.39
N ILE A 109 7.02 6.11 0.20
CA ILE A 109 7.87 4.94 -0.04
C ILE A 109 9.31 5.40 -0.06
N ASN A 110 10.18 4.65 0.61
CA ASN A 110 11.61 4.82 0.59
C ASN A 110 12.23 3.48 0.22
N ILE A 111 13.07 3.47 -0.82
CA ILE A 111 13.75 2.29 -1.31
C ILE A 111 15.24 2.48 -1.06
N GLY A 112 15.80 1.59 -0.24
CA GLY A 112 17.24 1.44 -0.10
C GLY A 112 17.72 0.41 -1.10
N TYR A 113 18.54 0.84 -2.05
CA TYR A 113 19.26 -0.04 -2.98
C TYR A 113 20.56 -0.56 -2.36
N LYS A 114 21.12 -1.61 -2.96
CA LYS A 114 22.42 -2.19 -2.59
C LYS A 114 23.58 -1.49 -3.31
#